data_AF-A0A6H1NBL3-F1
#
_entry.id   AF-A0A6H1NBL3-F1
#
_cell.length_a   1.000
_cell.length_b   1.000
_cell.length_c   1.000
_cell.angle_alpha   90.00
_cell.angle_beta   90.00
_cell.angle_gamma   90.00
#
_symmetry.space_group_name_H-M   'P 1'
#
loop_
_entity.id
_entity.type
_entity.pdbx_description
1 polymer ?
#
loop_
_entity_poly.entity_id
_entity_poly.type
_entity_poly.pdbx_seq_one_letter_code
_entity_poly.pdbx_strand_id
1 'polypeptide(L)'
;MAATVVVTAGAADVLDPDQPAAPTSASCRGRDCQGQFPTPEACGRDARTESTVTRAGQVVLLRFSPSCATVWSEVRTRTGGARAISIRSDQDELSASYRGDPSDGYSSPMLAASSPRGAEACAKVGGTSACTGPLGGSRS
;
A
#
# COMPACT_ATOMS: atom_id res chain seq x y z
N MET A 1 70.03 19.40 -14.01
CA MET A 1 68.89 18.50 -14.32
C MET A 1 67.69 19.03 -13.54
N ALA A 2 66.70 19.60 -14.22
CA ALA A 2 65.56 20.28 -13.61
C ALA A 2 64.39 19.28 -13.45
N ALA A 3 63.79 19.22 -12.25
CA ALA A 3 62.67 18.35 -11.95
C ALA A 3 61.35 19.12 -12.05
N THR A 4 60.47 18.67 -12.93
CA THR A 4 59.17 19.26 -13.23
C THR A 4 58.13 18.80 -12.20
N VAL A 5 57.36 19.75 -11.62
CA VAL A 5 56.23 19.47 -10.72
C VAL A 5 54.96 19.32 -11.57
N VAL A 6 54.22 18.23 -11.39
CA VAL A 6 52.90 18.02 -12.02
C VAL A 6 51.83 18.15 -10.94
N VAL A 7 50.99 19.18 -11.06
CA VAL A 7 49.81 19.39 -10.21
C VAL A 7 48.62 18.71 -10.90
N THR A 8 48.08 17.64 -10.30
CA THR A 8 46.83 17.03 -10.75
C THR A 8 45.66 17.79 -10.13
N ALA A 9 44.91 18.50 -10.97
CA ALA A 9 43.65 19.13 -10.59
C ALA A 9 42.61 18.05 -10.26
N GLY A 10 42.12 18.03 -9.03
CA GLY A 10 40.97 17.22 -8.64
C GLY A 10 39.72 17.78 -9.29
N ALA A 11 39.02 16.95 -10.06
CA ALA A 11 37.69 17.27 -10.57
C ALA A 11 36.71 17.31 -9.38
N ALA A 12 36.01 18.43 -9.23
CA ALA A 12 34.91 18.55 -8.30
C ALA A 12 33.73 17.72 -8.84
N ASP A 13 33.27 16.74 -8.06
CA ASP A 13 31.98 16.09 -8.27
C ASP A 13 30.88 17.14 -8.12
N VAL A 14 30.38 17.62 -9.26
CA VAL A 14 29.20 18.47 -9.34
C VAL A 14 28.01 17.55 -9.07
N LEU A 15 27.48 17.61 -7.84
CA LEU A 15 26.18 17.02 -7.51
C LEU A 15 25.12 17.78 -8.30
N ASP A 16 24.72 17.22 -9.43
CA ASP A 16 23.61 17.72 -10.24
C ASP A 16 22.29 17.46 -9.48
N PRO A 17 21.54 18.50 -9.08
CA PRO A 17 20.28 18.34 -8.35
C PRO A 17 19.06 18.19 -9.27
N ASP A 18 19.24 17.99 -10.59
CA ASP A 18 18.17 18.01 -11.58
C ASP A 18 18.00 16.66 -12.29
N GLN A 19 18.14 15.54 -11.58
CA GLN A 19 17.64 14.26 -12.08
C GLN A 19 16.15 14.16 -11.71
N PRO A 20 15.21 14.21 -12.67
CA PRO A 20 13.83 13.88 -12.39
C PRO A 20 13.81 12.48 -11.79
N ALA A 21 13.30 12.34 -10.56
CA ALA A 21 13.12 11.02 -9.95
C ALA A 21 12.30 10.18 -10.94
N ALA A 22 12.95 9.21 -11.58
CA ALA A 22 12.28 8.32 -12.52
C ALA A 22 11.06 7.73 -11.81
N PRO A 23 9.92 7.58 -12.49
CA PRO A 23 8.75 6.99 -11.86
C PRO A 23 9.14 5.61 -11.35
N THR A 24 9.34 5.50 -10.03
CA THR A 24 9.55 4.21 -9.36
C THR A 24 8.36 3.34 -9.72
N SER A 25 8.62 2.38 -10.61
CA SER A 25 7.69 1.30 -10.90
C SER A 25 7.45 0.50 -9.64
N ALA A 26 6.30 -0.16 -9.55
CA ALA A 26 6.07 -1.18 -8.54
C ALA A 26 7.27 -2.13 -8.48
N SER A 27 7.74 -2.46 -7.28
CA SER A 27 8.88 -3.37 -7.06
C SER A 27 8.49 -4.84 -7.10
N CYS A 28 7.19 -5.15 -7.04
CA CYS A 28 6.64 -6.50 -7.10
C CYS A 28 5.38 -6.55 -7.98
N ARG A 29 4.92 -7.75 -8.33
CA ARG A 29 3.64 -7.95 -9.01
C ARG A 29 2.97 -9.27 -8.63
N GLY A 30 1.64 -9.27 -8.51
CA GLY A 30 0.81 -10.43 -8.26
C GLY A 30 1.21 -11.15 -6.97
N ARG A 31 1.54 -12.43 -7.08
CA ARG A 31 1.94 -13.26 -5.93
C ARG A 31 3.23 -12.81 -5.27
N ASP A 32 4.13 -12.14 -6.00
CA ASP A 32 5.38 -11.63 -5.42
C ASP A 32 5.12 -10.46 -4.44
N CYS A 33 3.98 -9.78 -4.57
CA CYS A 33 3.52 -8.77 -3.63
C CYS A 33 2.71 -9.34 -2.46
N GLN A 34 2.32 -10.62 -2.51
CA GLN A 34 1.38 -11.18 -1.54
C GLN A 34 1.99 -11.17 -0.14
N GLY A 35 1.24 -10.63 0.83
CA GLY A 35 1.71 -10.49 2.21
C GLY A 35 2.60 -9.27 2.46
N GLN A 36 2.98 -8.51 1.43
CA GLN A 36 3.71 -7.25 1.59
C GLN A 36 2.77 -6.06 1.76
N PHE A 37 3.27 -4.96 2.31
CA PHE A 37 2.49 -3.72 2.43
C PHE A 37 2.61 -2.87 1.16
N PRO A 38 1.56 -2.12 0.78
CA PRO A 38 1.51 -1.41 -0.50
C PRO A 38 2.46 -0.21 -0.59
N THR A 39 2.82 0.41 0.53
CA THR A 39 3.66 1.63 0.53
C THR A 39 5.13 1.32 0.19
N PRO A 40 5.81 0.35 0.86
CA PRO A 40 7.17 -0.04 0.49
C PRO A 40 7.29 -0.48 -0.98
N GLU A 41 6.26 -1.14 -1.50
CA GLU A 41 6.28 -1.69 -2.86
C GLU A 41 5.86 -0.69 -3.96
N ALA A 42 5.61 0.57 -3.59
CA ALA A 42 5.07 1.63 -4.45
C ALA A 42 3.70 1.32 -5.10
N CYS A 43 3.01 0.24 -4.70
CA CYS A 43 1.71 -0.16 -5.21
C CYS A 43 0.60 0.85 -4.92
N GLY A 44 0.77 1.72 -3.92
CA GLY A 44 -0.18 2.79 -3.63
C GLY A 44 -0.28 3.88 -4.71
N ARG A 45 0.69 3.99 -5.64
CA ARG A 45 0.81 5.11 -6.58
C ARG A 45 -0.29 5.17 -7.64
N ASP A 46 -0.64 4.04 -8.22
CA ASP A 46 -1.70 3.93 -9.24
C ASP A 46 -3.00 3.31 -8.67
N ALA A 47 -3.03 3.15 -7.34
CA ALA A 47 -4.10 2.44 -6.67
C ALA A 47 -5.42 3.22 -6.68
N ARG A 48 -6.48 2.54 -7.08
CA ARG A 48 -7.84 3.07 -7.14
C ARG A 48 -8.67 2.54 -5.98
N THR A 49 -9.65 3.33 -5.57
CA THR A 49 -10.64 2.89 -4.60
C THR A 49 -11.80 2.27 -5.36
N GLU A 50 -11.97 0.97 -5.21
CA GLU A 50 -12.98 0.20 -5.93
C GLU A 50 -14.28 0.07 -5.13
N SER A 51 -14.18 0.06 -3.80
CA SER A 51 -15.33 0.08 -2.89
C SER A 51 -15.03 0.89 -1.63
N THR A 52 -16.07 1.37 -0.96
CA THR A 52 -15.96 2.13 0.29
C THR A 52 -17.13 1.81 1.21
N VAL A 53 -16.84 1.67 2.50
CA VAL A 53 -17.85 1.67 3.56
C VAL A 53 -17.46 2.64 4.66
N THR A 54 -18.44 3.36 5.20
CA THR A 54 -18.26 4.25 6.34
C THR A 54 -19.14 3.75 7.49
N ARG A 55 -18.55 3.54 8.66
CA ARG A 55 -19.29 3.10 9.86
C ARG A 55 -18.62 3.62 11.12
N ALA A 56 -19.39 4.21 12.04
CA ALA A 56 -18.89 4.66 13.35
C ALA A 56 -17.60 5.52 13.27
N GLY A 57 -17.49 6.40 12.28
CA GLY A 57 -16.34 7.31 12.11
C GLY A 57 -15.08 6.68 11.49
N GLN A 58 -15.11 5.39 11.12
CA GLN A 58 -14.08 4.75 10.29
C GLN A 58 -14.56 4.66 8.84
N VAL A 59 -13.65 4.89 7.90
CA VAL A 59 -13.84 4.70 6.46
C VAL A 59 -12.92 3.58 6.03
N VAL A 60 -13.47 2.51 5.48
CA VAL A 60 -12.73 1.36 4.94
C VAL A 60 -12.80 1.43 3.43
N LEU A 61 -11.65 1.37 2.78
CA LEU A 61 -11.46 1.47 1.35
C LEU A 61 -10.94 0.13 0.84
N LEU A 62 -11.60 -0.42 -0.18
CA LEU A 62 -11.05 -1.49 -0.99
C LEU A 62 -10.18 -0.86 -2.07
N ARG A 63 -8.87 -1.10 -2.00
CA ARG A 63 -7.88 -0.52 -2.90
C ARG A 63 -7.41 -1.59 -3.88
N PHE A 64 -7.20 -1.19 -5.14
CA PHE A 64 -6.65 -2.05 -6.20
C PHE A 64 -5.59 -1.32 -6.99
N SER A 65 -4.44 -1.96 -7.20
CA SER A 65 -3.37 -1.45 -8.07
C SER A 65 -3.27 -2.30 -9.34
N PRO A 66 -3.54 -1.71 -10.53
CA PRO A 66 -3.34 -2.40 -11.80
C PRO A 66 -1.87 -2.79 -12.06
N SER A 67 -0.92 -1.93 -11.69
CA SER A 67 0.52 -2.21 -11.89
C SER A 67 1.02 -3.36 -11.02
N CYS A 68 0.56 -3.44 -9.77
CA CYS A 68 0.91 -4.53 -8.86
C CYS A 68 0.02 -5.76 -9.01
N ALA A 69 -1.15 -5.67 -9.65
CA ALA A 69 -2.14 -6.75 -9.68
C ALA A 69 -2.46 -7.29 -8.27
N THR A 70 -2.78 -6.37 -7.36
CA THR A 70 -3.10 -6.67 -5.96
C THR A 70 -4.26 -5.83 -5.44
N VAL A 71 -4.94 -6.37 -4.42
CA VAL A 71 -5.95 -5.67 -3.61
C VAL A 71 -5.52 -5.60 -2.15
N TRP A 72 -5.99 -4.58 -1.44
CA TRP A 72 -5.84 -4.47 0.02
C TRP A 72 -6.95 -3.62 0.63
N SER A 73 -7.12 -3.74 1.94
CA SER A 73 -7.98 -2.88 2.74
C SER A 73 -7.16 -1.70 3.26
N GLU A 74 -7.65 -0.47 3.12
CA GLU A 74 -7.06 0.75 3.70
C GLU A 74 -8.11 1.44 4.59
N VAL A 75 -7.72 1.86 5.78
CA VAL A 75 -8.62 2.42 6.79
C VAL A 75 -8.24 3.85 7.09
N ARG A 76 -9.23 4.74 7.08
CA ARG A 76 -9.11 6.11 7.55
C ARG A 76 -10.03 6.28 8.74
N THR A 77 -9.47 6.63 9.88
CA THR A 77 -10.26 6.84 11.10
C THR A 77 -9.66 7.98 11.92
N ARG A 78 -10.52 8.75 12.57
CA ARG A 78 -10.12 9.79 13.53
C ARG A 78 -10.06 9.26 14.97
N THR A 79 -10.58 8.05 15.20
CA THR A 79 -10.62 7.41 16.52
C THR A 79 -9.43 6.46 16.69
N GLY A 80 -8.81 6.49 17.87
CA GLY A 80 -7.80 5.53 18.29
C GLY A 80 -8.41 4.18 18.71
N GLY A 81 -7.55 3.22 19.02
CA GLY A 81 -7.91 1.87 19.48
C GLY A 81 -7.44 0.76 18.55
N ALA A 82 -7.20 -0.44 19.08
CA ALA A 82 -6.62 -1.56 18.33
C ALA A 82 -7.39 -1.82 17.03
N ARG A 83 -6.66 -1.99 15.94
CA ARG A 83 -7.21 -2.17 14.59
C ARG A 83 -6.86 -3.55 14.08
N ALA A 84 -7.83 -4.26 13.54
CA ALA A 84 -7.56 -5.40 12.66
C ALA A 84 -8.05 -5.02 11.27
N ILE A 85 -7.18 -5.09 10.27
CA ILE A 85 -7.48 -4.68 8.90
C ILE A 85 -7.23 -5.89 8.01
N SER A 86 -8.27 -6.37 7.34
CA SER A 86 -8.20 -7.56 6.50
C SER A 86 -8.70 -7.31 5.08
N ILE A 87 -8.15 -8.08 4.16
CA ILE A 87 -8.60 -8.18 2.78
C ILE A 87 -8.89 -9.64 2.48
N ARG A 88 -10.03 -9.89 1.84
CA ARG A 88 -10.42 -11.21 1.37
C ARG A 88 -10.69 -11.16 -0.12
N SER A 89 -10.29 -12.19 -0.84
CA SER A 89 -10.71 -12.44 -2.22
C SER A 89 -10.83 -13.94 -2.41
N ASP A 90 -11.96 -14.40 -2.93
CA ASP A 90 -12.24 -15.82 -3.12
C ASP A 90 -12.04 -16.63 -1.83
N GLN A 91 -11.00 -17.48 -1.79
CA GLN A 91 -10.67 -18.32 -0.62
C GLN A 91 -9.51 -17.79 0.22
N ASP A 92 -8.83 -16.75 -0.25
CA ASP A 92 -7.65 -16.19 0.41
C ASP A 92 -8.04 -14.98 1.27
N GLU A 93 -7.47 -14.91 2.47
CA GLU A 93 -7.62 -13.78 3.39
C GLU A 93 -6.25 -13.42 4.00
N LEU A 94 -5.96 -12.12 4.04
CA LEU A 94 -4.81 -11.58 4.73
C LEU A 94 -5.24 -10.50 5.70
N SER A 95 -4.58 -10.45 6.86
CA SER A 95 -4.93 -9.52 7.93
C SER A 95 -3.69 -9.00 8.64
N ALA A 96 -3.73 -7.75 9.05
CA ALA A 96 -2.76 -7.15 9.96
C ALA A 96 -3.49 -6.58 11.18
N SER A 97 -2.84 -6.72 12.34
CA SER A 97 -3.30 -6.13 13.60
C SER A 97 -2.36 -5.01 14.02
N TYR A 98 -2.95 -3.85 14.27
CA TYR A 98 -2.28 -2.64 14.70
C TYR A 98 -2.72 -2.27 16.09
N ARG A 99 -1.82 -1.67 16.86
CA ARG A 99 -2.22 -1.00 18.08
C ARG A 99 -2.95 0.30 17.71
N GLY A 100 -3.59 0.91 18.69
CA GLY A 100 -4.53 1.98 18.44
C GLY A 100 -3.93 3.33 18.07
N ASP A 101 -2.61 3.40 17.88
CA ASP A 101 -1.91 4.62 17.56
C ASP A 101 -2.06 4.94 16.05
N PRO A 102 -2.22 6.23 15.68
CA PRO A 102 -2.19 6.62 14.28
C PRO A 102 -0.87 6.26 13.56
N SER A 103 0.24 6.02 14.26
CA SER A 103 1.50 5.65 13.60
C SER A 103 1.58 4.16 13.25
N ASP A 104 0.71 3.32 13.81
CA ASP A 104 0.87 1.86 13.74
C ASP A 104 0.59 1.28 12.34
N GLY A 105 -0.06 2.02 11.45
CA GLY A 105 -0.41 1.57 10.10
C GLY A 105 -1.92 1.57 9.85
N TYR A 106 -2.27 1.53 8.55
CA TYR A 106 -3.64 1.78 8.09
C TYR A 106 -4.10 0.82 7.00
N SER A 107 -3.30 -0.18 6.62
CA SER A 107 -3.60 -1.05 5.50
C SER A 107 -3.44 -2.51 5.87
N SER A 108 -4.20 -3.41 5.26
CA SER A 108 -3.85 -4.83 5.29
C SER A 108 -2.60 -5.07 4.43
N PRO A 109 -1.96 -6.25 4.57
CA PRO A 109 -1.07 -6.75 3.54
C PRO A 109 -1.82 -6.89 2.21
N MET A 110 -1.08 -6.84 1.11
CA MET A 110 -1.60 -6.99 -0.23
C MET A 110 -1.94 -8.46 -0.51
N LEU A 111 -3.08 -8.68 -1.12
CA LEU A 111 -3.51 -9.97 -1.66
C LEU A 111 -3.40 -9.92 -3.19
N ALA A 112 -2.77 -10.94 -3.77
CA ALA A 112 -2.62 -11.07 -5.22
C ALA A 112 -3.99 -11.22 -5.88
N ALA A 113 -4.30 -10.34 -6.84
CA ALA A 113 -5.58 -10.36 -7.54
C ALA A 113 -5.45 -9.72 -8.93
N SER A 114 -5.81 -10.44 -9.97
CA SER A 114 -5.82 -9.91 -11.35
C SER A 114 -6.96 -8.92 -11.60
N SER A 115 -7.99 -8.95 -10.75
CA SER A 115 -9.11 -8.01 -10.77
C SER A 115 -9.65 -7.80 -9.35
N PRO A 116 -10.29 -6.66 -9.05
CA PRO A 116 -10.87 -6.42 -7.73
C PRO A 116 -12.21 -7.13 -7.50
N ARG A 117 -12.76 -7.84 -8.50
CA ARG A 117 -14.06 -8.52 -8.38
C ARG A 117 -14.00 -9.62 -7.33
N GLY A 118 -15.05 -9.77 -6.54
CA GLY A 118 -15.12 -10.72 -5.43
C GLY A 118 -14.33 -10.30 -4.19
N ALA A 119 -13.46 -9.28 -4.29
CA ALA A 119 -12.68 -8.82 -3.17
C ALA A 119 -13.52 -8.01 -2.17
N GLU A 120 -13.19 -8.16 -0.89
CA GLU A 120 -13.84 -7.50 0.23
C GLU A 120 -12.80 -6.97 1.21
N ALA A 121 -12.86 -5.66 1.47
CA ALA A 121 -12.02 -5.00 2.45
C ALA A 121 -12.77 -4.84 3.78
N CYS A 122 -12.15 -5.27 4.86
CA CYS A 122 -12.71 -5.21 6.20
C CYS A 122 -11.75 -4.48 7.15
N ALA A 123 -12.34 -3.91 8.20
CA ALA A 123 -11.62 -3.40 9.36
C ALA A 123 -12.44 -3.54 10.63
N LYS A 124 -11.76 -3.74 11.75
CA LYS A 124 -12.32 -3.66 13.10
C LYS A 124 -11.53 -2.63 13.89
N VAL A 125 -12.19 -1.56 14.32
CA VAL A 125 -11.59 -0.49 15.14
C VAL A 125 -12.42 -0.35 16.41
N GLY A 126 -11.79 -0.41 17.59
CA GLY A 126 -12.49 -0.24 18.87
C GLY A 126 -13.66 -1.22 19.07
N GLY A 127 -13.52 -2.46 18.60
CA GLY A 127 -14.57 -3.48 18.66
C GLY A 127 -15.66 -3.37 17.59
N THR A 128 -15.67 -2.31 16.78
CA THR A 128 -16.65 -2.12 15.69
C THR A 128 -16.08 -2.56 14.34
N SER A 129 -16.73 -3.55 13.72
CA SER A 129 -16.37 -4.04 12.37
C SER A 129 -17.09 -3.31 11.25
N ALA A 130 -16.39 -3.02 10.16
CA ALA A 130 -16.91 -2.46 8.93
C ALA A 130 -16.26 -3.19 7.73
N CYS A 131 -17.08 -3.69 6.81
CA CYS A 131 -16.63 -4.35 5.59
C CYS A 131 -17.29 -3.71 4.38
N THR A 132 -16.53 -3.58 3.28
CA THR A 132 -17.14 -3.40 1.97
C THR A 132 -17.99 -4.62 1.65
N GLY A 133 -18.89 -4.54 0.67
CA GLY A 133 -19.41 -5.78 0.08
C GLY A 133 -18.36 -6.41 -0.85
N PRO A 134 -18.48 -7.70 -1.21
CA PRO A 134 -17.70 -8.25 -2.29
C PRO A 134 -18.03 -7.52 -3.59
N LEU A 135 -17.01 -7.05 -4.30
CA LEU A 135 -17.22 -6.29 -5.53
C LEU A 135 -17.86 -7.13 -6.63
N GLY A 136 -19.04 -6.70 -7.10
CA GLY A 136 -19.80 -7.42 -8.12
C GLY A 136 -20.54 -8.66 -7.59
N GLY A 137 -20.50 -8.93 -6.28
CA GLY A 137 -21.36 -9.92 -5.65
C GLY A 137 -22.72 -9.31 -5.31
N SER A 138 -23.82 -9.97 -5.71
CA SER A 138 -25.15 -9.63 -5.24
C SER A 138 -25.23 -9.88 -3.74
N ARG A 139 -25.43 -8.82 -2.94
CA ARG A 139 -25.90 -8.98 -1.56
C ARG A 139 -27.26 -9.66 -1.63
N SER A 140 -27.34 -10.91 -1.18
CA SER A 140 -28.62 -11.61 -0.97
C SER A 140 -29.18 -11.25 0.40
#